data_AF-A0A4S4ER58-F1
#
_entry.id   AF-A0A4S4ER58-F1
#
_cell.length_a   1.000
_cell.length_b   1.000
_cell.length_c   1.000
_cell.angle_alpha   90.00
_cell.angle_beta   90.00
_cell.angle_gamma   90.00
#
_symmetry.space_group_name_H-M   'P 1'
#
loop_
_entity.id
_entity.type
_entity.pdbx_description
1 polymer ?
#
loop_
_entity_poly.entity_id
_entity_poly.type
_entity_poly.pdbx_seq_one_letter_code
_entity_poly.pdbx_strand_id
1 'polypeptide(L)'
;MYGTEGGIDMALEFQSHIPILRPSIHARRANLTVKFQDLYGFTVEGNVDDVNVLNEVREKVRQQGRVWWALEASKGANWYLQTQISSTLKSSLTFSALGNAVTLKKLIRKGIPPVLRPKVWFSLSGAAKKKSTVPETYYNDLTKAVEGKVTPATLQIDHVSYCLRCYIDCLWHFLDLIVMASLLLHCE
;
A
#
# COMPACT_ATOMS: atom_id res chain seq x y z
N MET A 1 28.35 19.81 76.45
CA MET A 1 28.14 18.39 76.13
C MET A 1 27.40 18.31 74.81
N TYR A 2 27.92 17.53 73.87
CA TYR A 2 27.34 17.30 72.56
C TYR A 2 26.10 16.39 72.67
N GLY A 3 25.05 16.72 71.91
CA GLY A 3 23.91 15.86 71.63
C GLY A 3 23.53 16.01 70.15
N THR A 4 23.71 14.93 69.40
CA THR A 4 23.40 14.78 67.97
C THR A 4 22.05 14.10 67.81
N GLU A 5 21.06 14.79 67.23
CA GLU A 5 19.79 14.24 66.69
C GLU A 5 19.32 15.22 65.60
N GLY A 6 18.85 14.86 64.41
CA GLY A 6 18.69 13.61 63.69
C GLY A 6 18.36 13.96 62.23
N GLY A 7 19.12 13.41 61.27
CA GLY A 7 18.99 13.67 59.84
C GLY A 7 17.81 12.95 59.18
N ILE A 8 16.60 13.12 59.71
CA ILE A 8 15.38 12.49 59.19
C ILE A 8 14.43 13.51 58.53
N ASP A 9 14.44 14.78 58.95
CA ASP A 9 13.43 15.74 58.48
C ASP A 9 13.73 16.36 57.10
N MET A 10 14.97 16.28 56.61
CA MET A 10 15.34 16.86 55.30
C MET A 10 15.02 15.95 54.11
N ALA A 11 14.77 14.65 54.34
CA ALA A 11 14.48 13.69 53.28
C ALA A 11 12.98 13.65 52.89
N LEU A 12 12.11 14.12 53.77
CA LEU A 12 10.65 14.06 53.59
C LEU A 12 10.11 15.20 52.71
N GLU A 13 10.73 16.39 52.74
CA GLU A 13 10.32 17.49 51.86
C GLU A 13 10.80 17.31 50.41
N PHE A 14 11.92 16.61 50.18
CA PHE A 14 12.45 16.40 48.83
C PHE A 14 11.65 15.37 48.00
N GLN A 15 10.87 14.51 48.66
CA GLN A 15 10.07 13.49 47.99
C GLN A 15 8.70 14.01 47.51
N SER A 16 8.31 15.23 47.92
CA SER A 16 7.08 15.89 47.48
C SER A 16 7.19 16.57 46.11
N HIS A 17 8.40 16.68 45.56
CA HIS A 17 8.67 17.34 44.28
C HIS A 17 9.20 16.39 43.20
N ILE A 18 8.67 15.16 43.17
CA ILE A 18 8.63 14.39 41.93
C ILE A 18 7.32 14.80 41.25
N PRO A 19 7.33 15.70 40.24
CA PRO A 19 6.17 15.81 39.38
C PRO A 19 5.91 14.41 38.85
N ILE A 20 4.82 13.78 39.28
CA ILE A 20 4.30 12.55 38.70
C ILE A 20 4.29 12.84 37.21
N LEU A 21 5.26 12.28 36.48
CA LEU A 21 5.42 12.43 35.05
C LEU A 21 4.18 11.76 34.46
N ARG A 22 3.08 12.50 34.41
CA ARG A 22 1.89 12.13 33.65
C ARG A 22 2.43 11.84 32.27
N PRO A 23 2.32 10.59 31.77
CA PRO A 23 2.78 10.28 30.44
C PRO A 23 2.15 11.29 29.49
N SER A 24 2.99 11.94 28.69
CA SER A 24 2.55 12.97 27.75
C SER A 24 1.40 12.41 26.90
N ILE A 25 0.50 13.26 26.43
CA ILE A 25 -0.63 12.80 25.59
C ILE A 25 -0.12 11.98 24.40
N HIS A 26 1.05 12.34 23.86
CA HIS A 26 1.78 11.59 22.83
C HIS A 26 2.18 10.18 23.28
N ALA A 27 2.69 10.01 24.51
CA ALA A 27 3.03 8.70 25.07
C ALA A 27 1.79 7.82 25.37
N ARG A 28 0.65 8.43 25.71
CA ARG A 28 -0.62 7.69 25.85
C ARG A 28 -1.22 7.29 24.50
N ARG A 29 -1.06 8.12 23.47
CA ARG A 29 -1.57 7.85 22.11
C ARG A 29 -0.75 6.76 21.40
N ALA A 30 0.57 6.74 21.59
CA ALA A 30 1.47 5.72 21.04
C ALA A 30 1.17 4.29 21.52
N ASN A 31 0.44 4.13 22.63
CA ASN A 31 0.04 2.82 23.17
C ASN A 31 -1.35 2.34 22.67
N LEU A 32 -2.08 3.17 21.91
CA LEU A 32 -3.33 2.78 21.27
C LEU A 32 -3.03 2.24 19.87
N THR A 33 -2.83 0.94 19.78
CA THR A 33 -2.73 0.22 18.50
C THR A 33 -4.14 -0.01 17.96
N VAL A 34 -4.40 0.57 16.79
CA VAL A 34 -5.68 0.42 16.08
C VAL A 34 -5.43 -0.43 14.83
N LYS A 35 -6.34 -1.36 14.57
CA LYS A 35 -6.35 -2.13 13.31
C LYS A 35 -7.03 -1.28 12.24
N PHE A 36 -6.33 -0.97 11.16
CA PHE A 36 -6.88 -0.21 10.04
C PHE A 36 -6.51 -0.84 8.70
N GLN A 37 -7.26 -0.48 7.66
CA GLN A 37 -7.05 -1.02 6.32
C GLN A 37 -6.23 -0.05 5.46
N ASP A 38 -5.11 -0.51 4.92
CA ASP A 38 -4.29 0.23 3.95
C ASP A 38 -5.04 0.45 2.62
N LEU A 39 -4.49 1.30 1.75
CA LEU A 39 -4.96 1.59 0.39
C LEU A 39 -5.13 0.34 -0.48
N TYR A 40 -4.40 -0.73 -0.17
CA TYR A 40 -4.44 -2.00 -0.88
C TYR A 40 -5.34 -3.07 -0.23
N GLY A 41 -6.02 -2.73 0.87
CA GLY A 41 -6.96 -3.64 1.51
C GLY A 41 -6.36 -4.51 2.63
N PHE A 42 -5.07 -4.38 2.92
CA PHE A 42 -4.41 -5.11 4.01
C PHE A 42 -4.74 -4.50 5.37
N THR A 43 -5.05 -5.36 6.34
CA THR A 43 -5.26 -4.95 7.74
C THR A 43 -3.90 -4.80 8.42
N VAL A 44 -3.56 -3.60 8.84
CA VAL A 44 -2.32 -3.25 9.53
C VAL A 44 -2.65 -2.75 10.93
N GLU A 45 -1.86 -3.16 11.92
CA GLU A 45 -1.93 -2.62 13.28
C GLU A 45 -0.95 -1.45 13.39
N GLY A 46 -1.41 -0.29 13.81
CA GLY A 46 -0.55 0.88 13.98
C GLY A 46 -1.15 1.94 14.89
N ASN A 47 -0.39 3.00 15.14
CA ASN A 47 -0.80 4.09 16.01
C ASN A 47 -1.90 4.94 15.33
N VAL A 48 -2.65 5.69 16.12
CA VAL A 48 -3.61 6.71 15.66
C VAL A 48 -2.95 7.72 14.72
N ASP A 49 -1.68 8.06 14.93
CA ASP A 49 -0.93 8.96 14.04
C ASP A 49 -0.70 8.32 12.66
N ASP A 50 -0.44 7.01 12.59
CA ASP A 50 -0.29 6.26 11.34
C ASP A 50 -1.61 6.23 10.54
N VAL A 51 -2.74 6.07 11.24
CA VAL A 51 -4.08 6.15 10.65
C VAL A 51 -4.31 7.53 10.04
N ASN A 52 -3.91 8.60 10.74
CA ASN A 52 -4.08 9.96 10.24
C ASN A 52 -3.23 10.22 8.98
N VAL A 53 -1.95 9.80 9.01
CA VAL A 53 -1.07 9.86 7.83
C VAL A 53 -1.67 9.06 6.68
N LEU A 54 -2.20 7.86 6.94
CA LEU A 54 -2.82 7.04 5.91
C LEU A 54 -4.04 7.74 5.29
N ASN A 55 -4.86 8.40 6.10
CA ASN A 55 -6.01 9.16 5.62
C ASN A 55 -5.58 10.33 4.71
N GLU A 56 -4.51 11.04 5.08
CA GLU A 56 -3.93 12.08 4.22
C GLU A 56 -3.42 11.53 2.89
N VAL A 57 -2.73 10.37 2.91
CA VAL A 57 -2.25 9.72 1.69
C VAL A 57 -3.42 9.28 0.81
N ARG A 58 -4.48 8.72 1.41
CA ARG A 58 -5.71 8.35 0.71
C ARG A 58 -6.33 9.55 0.01
N GLU A 59 -6.41 10.67 0.69
CA GLU A 59 -6.95 11.90 0.12
C GLU A 59 -6.05 12.45 -1.01
N LYS A 60 -4.72 12.41 -0.84
CA LYS A 60 -3.76 12.78 -1.91
C LYS A 60 -3.89 11.88 -3.14
N VAL A 61 -4.06 10.57 -2.96
CA VAL A 61 -4.31 9.62 -4.07
C VAL A 61 -5.64 9.94 -4.75
N ARG A 62 -6.69 10.28 -3.98
CA ARG A 62 -7.99 10.69 -4.54
C ARG A 62 -7.88 11.98 -5.35
N GLN A 63 -7.14 12.97 -4.86
CA GLN A 63 -6.86 14.22 -5.57
C GLN A 63 -6.12 13.97 -6.88
N GLN A 64 -5.09 13.12 -6.86
CA GLN A 64 -4.40 12.71 -8.08
C GLN A 64 -5.36 12.00 -9.05
N GLY A 65 -6.23 11.12 -8.54
CA GLY A 65 -7.29 10.49 -9.33
C GLY A 65 -8.20 11.49 -10.04
N ARG A 66 -8.59 12.60 -9.37
CA ARG A 66 -9.37 13.67 -9.99
C ARG A 66 -8.63 14.37 -11.13
N VAL A 67 -7.33 14.64 -10.96
CA VAL A 67 -6.50 15.24 -12.03
C VAL A 67 -6.43 14.30 -13.24
N TRP A 68 -6.24 13.01 -12.99
CA TRP A 68 -6.26 11.99 -14.04
C TRP A 68 -7.61 11.94 -14.76
N TRP A 69 -8.73 11.93 -14.04
CA TRP A 69 -10.07 11.97 -14.65
C TRP A 69 -10.34 13.25 -15.43
N ALA A 70 -9.94 14.42 -14.93
CA ALA A 70 -10.10 15.69 -15.64
C ALA A 70 -9.30 15.72 -16.96
N LEU A 71 -8.09 15.13 -16.95
CA LEU A 71 -7.28 14.98 -18.15
C LEU A 71 -7.87 13.98 -19.14
N GLU A 72 -8.41 12.87 -18.65
CA GLU A 72 -9.12 11.90 -19.48
C GLU A 72 -10.36 12.51 -20.13
N ALA A 73 -11.12 13.33 -19.38
CA ALA A 73 -12.30 14.02 -19.89
C ALA A 73 -11.95 15.10 -20.95
N SER A 74 -10.83 15.81 -20.77
CA SER A 74 -10.42 16.87 -21.70
C SER A 74 -9.71 16.35 -22.95
N LYS A 75 -8.85 15.34 -22.82
CA LYS A 75 -8.06 14.79 -23.94
C LYS A 75 -8.73 13.58 -24.61
N GLY A 76 -9.77 13.03 -24.00
CA GLY A 76 -10.47 11.84 -24.47
C GLY A 76 -9.92 10.54 -23.88
N ALA A 77 -10.71 9.49 -24.03
CA ALA A 77 -10.39 8.16 -23.53
C ALA A 77 -9.11 7.62 -24.19
N ASN A 78 -8.21 7.06 -23.37
CA ASN A 78 -6.92 6.48 -23.76
C ASN A 78 -5.92 7.46 -24.39
N TRP A 79 -5.93 8.73 -23.98
CA TRP A 79 -4.97 9.74 -24.47
C TRP A 79 -3.49 9.34 -24.29
N TYR A 80 -3.19 8.42 -23.37
CA TYR A 80 -1.86 7.85 -23.13
C TYR A 80 -1.42 6.79 -24.15
N LEU A 81 -2.29 6.33 -25.06
CA LEU A 81 -1.90 5.43 -26.16
C LEU A 81 -1.18 6.16 -27.29
N GLN A 82 -1.55 7.43 -27.52
CA GLN A 82 -1.08 8.21 -28.67
C GLN A 82 0.32 8.79 -28.49
N THR A 83 0.95 8.59 -27.34
CA THR A 83 2.34 9.00 -27.08
C THR A 83 3.37 8.07 -27.70
N GLN A 84 2.96 6.93 -28.26
CA GLN A 84 3.83 6.09 -29.07
C GLN A 84 4.06 6.81 -30.41
N ILE A 85 5.18 7.51 -30.50
CA ILE A 85 5.63 8.23 -31.68
C ILE A 85 5.78 7.21 -32.82
N SER A 86 4.75 7.06 -33.65
CA SER A 86 4.91 6.46 -34.96
C SER A 86 5.79 7.42 -35.75
N SER A 87 6.98 6.97 -36.16
CA SER A 87 8.01 7.72 -36.88
C SER A 87 7.57 8.26 -38.26
N THR A 88 6.29 8.13 -38.59
CA THR A 88 5.67 8.41 -39.88
C THR A 88 4.65 9.55 -39.88
N LEU A 89 4.39 10.22 -38.74
CA LEU A 89 3.35 11.25 -38.68
C LEU A 89 3.88 12.70 -38.62
N LYS A 90 3.25 13.52 -39.48
CA LYS A 90 3.48 14.95 -39.78
C LYS A 90 3.90 15.78 -38.55
N SER A 91 4.89 16.66 -38.73
CA SER A 91 5.54 17.51 -37.70
C SER A 91 4.64 18.35 -36.79
N SER A 92 3.36 18.54 -37.13
CA SER A 92 2.36 19.18 -36.27
C SER A 92 1.81 18.25 -35.17
N LEU A 93 1.69 16.94 -35.45
CA LEU A 93 1.23 15.94 -34.49
C LEU A 93 2.30 15.59 -33.45
N THR A 94 3.57 15.79 -33.80
CA THR A 94 4.71 15.46 -32.94
C THR A 94 4.85 16.41 -31.75
N PHE A 95 4.51 17.69 -31.89
CA PHE A 95 4.60 18.66 -30.78
C PHE A 95 3.50 18.45 -29.73
N SER A 96 2.25 18.23 -30.17
CA SER A 96 1.13 17.89 -29.27
C SER A 96 1.36 16.53 -28.60
N ALA A 97 1.82 15.52 -29.34
CA ALA A 97 2.17 14.22 -28.78
C ALA A 97 3.35 14.30 -27.78
N LEU A 98 4.35 15.14 -28.04
CA LEU A 98 5.48 15.35 -27.13
C LEU A 98 5.06 16.09 -25.85
N GLY A 99 4.23 17.13 -25.96
CA GLY A 99 3.63 17.81 -24.80
C GLY A 99 2.76 16.86 -23.96
N ASN A 100 2.00 15.99 -24.63
CA ASN A 100 1.25 14.92 -23.99
C ASN A 100 2.15 13.89 -23.30
N ALA A 101 3.27 13.50 -23.90
CA ALA A 101 4.24 12.59 -23.30
C ALA A 101 4.94 13.21 -22.06
N VAL A 102 5.28 14.49 -22.11
CA VAL A 102 5.88 15.21 -20.98
C VAL A 102 4.89 15.34 -19.82
N THR A 103 3.63 15.68 -20.11
CA THR A 103 2.58 15.74 -19.08
C THR A 103 2.29 14.36 -18.49
N LEU A 104 2.21 13.32 -19.32
CA LEU A 104 2.08 11.92 -18.88
C LEU A 104 3.23 11.50 -17.96
N LYS A 105 4.48 11.79 -18.34
CA LYS A 105 5.67 11.50 -17.52
C LYS A 105 5.61 12.21 -16.17
N LYS A 106 5.17 13.46 -16.12
CA LYS A 106 5.00 14.21 -14.86
C LYS A 106 3.92 13.58 -13.96
N LEU A 107 2.81 13.12 -14.54
CA LEU A 107 1.73 12.47 -13.80
C LEU A 107 2.14 11.11 -13.24
N ILE A 108 2.84 10.29 -14.04
CA ILE A 108 3.34 8.98 -13.59
C ILE A 108 4.28 9.13 -12.39
N ARG A 109 5.14 10.16 -12.40
CA ARG A 109 6.02 10.47 -11.26
C ARG A 109 5.27 10.88 -10.00
N LYS A 110 4.04 11.39 -10.13
CA LYS A 110 3.17 11.73 -8.99
C LYS A 110 2.37 10.52 -8.51
N GLY A 111 2.04 9.61 -9.41
CA GLY A 111 1.34 8.35 -9.11
C GLY A 111 0.25 8.07 -10.13
N ILE A 112 0.05 6.77 -10.42
CA ILE A 112 -1.05 6.29 -11.26
C ILE A 112 -2.17 5.77 -10.33
N PRO A 113 -3.42 6.27 -10.49
CA PRO A 113 -4.56 5.78 -9.74
C PRO A 113 -4.73 4.25 -9.94
N PRO A 114 -5.04 3.48 -8.88
CA PRO A 114 -5.11 2.01 -8.96
C PRO A 114 -5.97 1.47 -10.12
N VAL A 115 -7.13 2.08 -10.37
CA VAL A 115 -8.07 1.70 -11.43
C VAL A 115 -7.47 1.82 -12.84
N LEU A 116 -6.57 2.78 -13.05
CA LEU A 116 -5.96 3.03 -14.35
C LEU A 116 -4.65 2.25 -14.56
N ARG A 117 -4.06 1.68 -13.49
CA ARG A 117 -2.78 0.95 -13.58
C ARG A 117 -2.80 -0.15 -14.64
N PRO A 118 -3.82 -1.03 -14.73
CA PRO A 118 -3.81 -2.10 -15.72
C PRO A 118 -3.74 -1.57 -17.16
N LYS A 119 -4.49 -0.51 -17.47
CA LYS A 119 -4.54 0.08 -18.81
C LYS A 119 -3.26 0.85 -19.15
N VAL A 120 -2.81 1.68 -18.22
CA VAL A 120 -1.63 2.55 -18.41
C VAL A 120 -0.34 1.73 -18.45
N TRP A 121 -0.16 0.76 -17.54
CA TRP A 121 1.02 -0.11 -17.55
C TRP A 121 1.06 -1.00 -18.79
N PHE A 122 -0.07 -1.60 -19.19
CA PHE A 122 -0.13 -2.43 -20.39
C PHE A 122 0.32 -1.66 -21.64
N SER A 123 -0.06 -0.38 -21.72
CA SER A 123 0.27 0.52 -22.83
C SER A 123 1.72 1.01 -22.80
N LEU A 124 2.25 1.35 -21.62
CA LEU A 124 3.58 1.96 -21.48
C LEU A 124 4.72 0.95 -21.47
N SER A 125 4.51 -0.26 -20.92
CA SER A 125 5.55 -1.27 -20.79
C SER A 125 5.95 -1.93 -22.11
N GLY A 126 5.27 -1.59 -23.21
CA GLY A 126 5.42 -2.30 -24.49
C GLY A 126 4.84 -3.72 -24.49
N ALA A 127 4.15 -4.10 -23.41
CA ALA A 127 3.46 -5.39 -23.28
C ALA A 127 2.37 -5.52 -24.36
N ALA A 128 1.65 -4.44 -24.65
CA ALA A 128 0.68 -4.41 -25.75
C ALA A 128 1.31 -4.79 -27.10
N LYS A 129 2.51 -4.26 -27.42
CA LYS A 129 3.23 -4.59 -28.65
C LYS A 129 3.69 -6.05 -28.68
N LYS A 130 4.19 -6.57 -27.56
CA LYS A 130 4.57 -7.99 -27.44
C LYS A 130 3.37 -8.92 -27.57
N LYS A 131 2.22 -8.54 -27.00
CA LYS A 131 0.97 -9.30 -27.15
C LYS A 131 0.50 -9.29 -28.61
N SER A 132 0.56 -8.16 -29.30
CA SER A 132 0.12 -8.08 -30.70
C SER A 132 1.02 -8.81 -31.70
N THR A 133 2.30 -9.03 -31.37
CA THR A 133 3.24 -9.77 -32.26
C THR A 133 3.06 -11.28 -32.21
N VAL A 134 2.24 -11.77 -31.29
CA VAL A 134 2.19 -13.18 -30.90
C VAL A 134 0.73 -13.67 -31.03
N PRO A 135 0.50 -14.95 -31.41
CA PRO A 135 -0.86 -15.49 -31.46
C PRO A 135 -1.57 -15.43 -30.10
N GLU A 136 -2.89 -15.25 -30.10
CA GLU A 136 -3.67 -15.19 -28.84
C GLU A 136 -3.56 -16.49 -28.02
N THR A 137 -3.25 -17.63 -28.65
CA THR A 137 -3.05 -18.92 -27.97
C THR A 137 -1.70 -19.05 -27.30
N TYR A 138 -0.70 -18.22 -27.62
CA TYR A 138 0.69 -18.42 -27.19
C TYR A 138 0.86 -18.60 -25.69
N TYR A 139 0.24 -17.74 -24.88
CA TYR A 139 0.34 -17.87 -23.43
C TYR A 139 -0.39 -19.12 -22.93
N ASN A 140 -1.54 -19.47 -23.53
CA ASN A 140 -2.27 -20.69 -23.17
C ASN A 140 -1.48 -21.96 -23.52
N ASP A 141 -0.79 -21.97 -24.66
CA ASP A 141 0.02 -23.09 -25.11
C ASP A 141 1.26 -23.27 -24.20
N LEU A 142 1.88 -22.16 -23.76
CA LEU A 142 2.95 -22.19 -22.76
C LEU A 142 2.46 -22.70 -21.40
N THR A 143 1.28 -22.28 -20.95
CA THR A 143 0.69 -22.77 -19.70
C THR A 143 0.41 -24.27 -19.77
N LYS A 144 -0.23 -24.75 -20.84
CA LYS A 144 -0.49 -26.18 -21.06
C LYS A 144 0.79 -27.01 -21.15
N ALA A 145 1.86 -26.44 -21.72
CA ALA A 145 3.13 -27.13 -21.84
C ALA A 145 3.83 -27.35 -20.47
N VAL A 146 3.50 -26.54 -19.45
CA VAL A 146 4.07 -26.61 -18.10
C VAL A 146 3.09 -27.24 -17.10
N GLU A 147 1.80 -27.31 -17.43
CA GLU A 147 0.77 -27.94 -16.61
C GLU A 147 1.13 -29.41 -16.28
N GLY A 148 1.13 -29.73 -14.98
CA GLY A 148 1.49 -31.05 -14.47
C GLY A 148 2.99 -31.38 -14.44
N LYS A 149 3.88 -30.47 -14.87
CA LYS A 149 5.33 -30.68 -14.83
C LYS A 149 5.96 -30.03 -13.61
N VAL A 150 6.76 -30.81 -12.88
CA VAL A 150 7.57 -30.30 -11.76
C VAL A 150 8.93 -29.87 -12.28
N THR A 151 9.12 -28.56 -12.41
CA THR A 151 10.40 -27.92 -12.73
C THR A 151 10.96 -27.24 -11.47
N PRO A 152 12.27 -26.96 -11.39
CA PRO A 152 12.83 -26.18 -10.29
C PRO A 152 12.14 -24.82 -10.11
N ALA A 153 11.71 -24.19 -11.22
CA ALA A 153 10.99 -22.92 -11.19
C ALA A 153 9.57 -23.07 -10.62
N THR A 154 8.82 -24.11 -10.99
CA THR A 154 7.49 -24.35 -10.44
C THR A 154 7.55 -24.70 -8.95
N LEU A 155 8.55 -25.47 -8.50
CA LEU A 155 8.76 -25.74 -7.08
C LEU A 155 9.02 -24.48 -6.25
N GLN A 156 9.80 -23.54 -6.79
CA GLN A 156 10.03 -22.25 -6.14
C GLN A 156 8.75 -21.41 -6.06
N ILE A 157 7.99 -21.36 -7.15
CA ILE A 157 6.70 -20.66 -7.21
C ILE A 157 5.70 -21.27 -6.21
N ASP A 158 5.64 -22.59 -6.16
CA ASP A 158 4.80 -23.34 -5.24
C ASP A 158 5.22 -23.07 -3.81
N HIS A 159 6.51 -23.17 -3.48
CA HIS A 159 7.01 -22.87 -2.14
C HIS A 159 6.64 -21.44 -1.68
N VAL A 160 6.80 -20.44 -2.55
CA VAL A 160 6.39 -19.05 -2.26
C VAL A 160 4.87 -18.94 -2.12
N SER A 161 4.11 -19.60 -2.99
CA SER A 161 2.63 -19.55 -2.97
C SER A 161 2.04 -20.26 -1.75
N TYR A 162 2.55 -21.43 -1.38
CA TYR A 162 2.17 -22.15 -0.16
C TYR A 162 2.55 -21.36 1.09
N CYS A 163 3.68 -20.66 1.09
CA CYS A 163 4.05 -19.80 2.21
C CYS A 163 3.07 -18.62 2.38
N LEU A 164 2.64 -17.99 1.29
CA LEU A 164 1.58 -16.96 1.32
C LEU A 164 0.21 -17.55 1.70
N ARG A 165 -0.15 -18.73 1.17
CA ARG A 165 -1.43 -19.39 1.44
C ARG A 165 -1.52 -19.81 2.91
N CYS A 166 -0.51 -20.48 3.44
CA CYS A 166 -0.42 -20.84 4.86
C CYS A 166 -0.43 -19.61 5.78
N TYR A 167 0.18 -18.49 5.36
CA TYR A 167 0.11 -17.24 6.13
C TYR A 167 -1.33 -16.69 6.18
N ILE A 168 -2.04 -16.68 5.05
CA ILE A 168 -3.44 -16.23 4.98
C ILE A 168 -4.39 -17.20 5.70
N ASP A 169 -4.19 -18.50 5.56
CA ASP A 169 -5.01 -19.54 6.19
C ASP A 169 -4.76 -19.59 7.72
N CYS A 170 -3.52 -19.40 8.19
CA CYS A 170 -3.24 -19.20 9.62
C CYS A 170 -3.89 -17.93 10.17
N LEU A 171 -3.91 -16.83 9.39
CA LEU A 171 -4.59 -15.60 9.78
C LEU A 171 -6.11 -15.79 9.87
N TRP A 172 -6.70 -16.55 8.95
CA TRP A 172 -8.12 -16.89 8.98
C TRP A 172 -8.49 -17.79 10.16
N HIS A 173 -7.74 -18.86 10.41
CA HIS A 173 -7.96 -19.73 11.57
C HIS A 173 -7.76 -18.99 12.90
N PHE A 174 -6.82 -18.04 12.97
CA PHE A 174 -6.62 -17.21 14.16
C PHE A 174 -7.78 -16.23 14.38
N LEU A 175 -8.35 -15.66 13.30
CA LEU A 175 -9.56 -14.84 13.37
C LEU A 175 -10.79 -15.67 13.76
N ASP A 176 -10.94 -16.88 13.24
CA ASP A 176 -12.03 -17.79 13.64
C ASP A 176 -11.93 -18.21 15.11
N LEU A 177 -10.71 -18.47 15.61
CA LEU A 177 -10.50 -18.74 17.05
C LEU A 177 -10.85 -17.53 17.93
N ILE A 178 -10.51 -16.31 17.50
CA ILE A 178 -10.82 -15.07 18.23
C ILE A 178 -12.35 -14.82 18.27
N VAL A 179 -13.03 -15.06 17.16
CA VAL A 179 -14.49 -14.91 17.07
C VAL A 179 -15.19 -15.96 17.93
N MET A 180 -14.73 -17.21 17.92
CA MET A 180 -15.28 -18.27 18.78
C MET A 180 -15.02 -18.04 20.27
N ALA A 181 -13.83 -17.53 20.64
CA ALA A 181 -13.52 -17.17 22.02
C ALA A 181 -14.36 -15.96 22.52
N SER A 182 -14.65 -15.00 21.62
CA SER A 182 -15.50 -13.84 21.94
C SER A 182 -16.97 -14.22 22.13
N LEU A 183 -17.47 -15.21 21.38
CA LEU A 183 -18.82 -15.75 21.55
C LEU A 183 -18.99 -16.55 22.84
N LEU A 184 -17.96 -17.29 23.27
CA LEU A 184 -17.97 -18.01 24.55
C LEU A 184 -17.96 -17.06 25.77
N LEU A 185 -17.29 -15.91 25.67
CA LEU A 185 -17.25 -14.89 26.74
C LEU A 185 -18.53 -14.03 26.87
N HIS A 186 -19.48 -14.15 25.95
CA HIS A 186 -20.79 -13.48 26.02
C HIS A 186 -21.94 -14.40 26.46
N CYS A 187 -21.63 -15.68 26.76
CA CYS A 187 -22.60 -16.67 27.22
C CYS A 187 -22.47 -17.05 28.71
N GLU A 188 -21.70 -16.30 29.51
CA GLU A 188 -21.72 -16.38 30.99
C GLU A 188 -22.41 -15.17 31.61
#